data_AF-A0A2K8LVC0-F1
#
_entry.id   AF-A0A2K8LVC0-F1
#
_cell.length_a   1.000
_cell.length_b   1.000
_cell.length_c   1.000
_cell.angle_alpha   90.00
_cell.angle_beta   90.00
_cell.angle_gamma   90.00
#
_symmetry.space_group_name_H-M   'P 1'
#
loop_
_entity.id
_entity.type
_entity.pdbx_description
1 polymer ?
#
loop_
_entity_poly.entity_id
_entity_poly.type
_entity_poly.pdbx_seq_one_letter_code
_entity_poly.pdbx_strand_id
1 'polypeptide(L)'
;MKPVVRLLGEDAQVRAVGREAVQALQRSAGASDLFAEARDLHRRRRQQLAARAARAVTPADHATGSARAWRVIWSTLVVAGLLGTLVLAVEFGPADRKNAFSEPRESAAIALVAGLAAGLFLVVVALMPVPDARSGAVGGLGAVLIALITAGILVYRLVVGASDRRGFTGEDLRWWSPMAAVVVLLLIVVAVRCDLARRRGRPAPVARSSATRSDAVLRELRRTAERLAATKLTVEVQQDWQKRLERLAEKGWPEATIAQAKAMTPAAWLAWLSYDGEIEIRSVLPRG
;
A
#
# COMPACT_ATOMS: atom_id res chain seq x y z
N MET A 1 -1.03 -17.19 -16.77
CA MET A 1 -0.87 -16.07 -17.73
C MET A 1 -0.04 -16.60 -18.89
N LYS A 2 -0.48 -16.45 -20.15
CA LYS A 2 0.38 -16.78 -21.30
C LYS A 2 1.58 -15.83 -21.32
N PRO A 3 2.81 -16.30 -21.60
CA PRO A 3 4.00 -15.47 -21.60
C PRO A 3 3.83 -14.28 -22.56
N VAL A 4 4.47 -13.15 -22.22
CA VAL A 4 4.61 -12.02 -23.12
C VAL A 4 5.38 -12.54 -24.33
N VAL A 5 4.81 -12.37 -25.53
CA VAL A 5 5.49 -12.75 -26.77
C VAL A 5 6.62 -11.74 -26.95
N ARG A 6 7.84 -12.12 -26.58
CA ARG A 6 9.04 -11.35 -26.88
C ARG A 6 9.49 -11.65 -28.30
N LEU A 7 9.79 -10.60 -29.05
CA LEU A 7 10.46 -10.72 -30.34
C LEU A 7 11.92 -11.14 -30.07
N LEU A 8 12.42 -12.08 -30.86
CA LEU A 8 13.76 -12.60 -30.76
C LEU A 8 14.76 -11.59 -31.33
N GLY A 9 15.95 -11.56 -30.75
CA GLY A 9 17.02 -10.65 -31.15
C GLY A 9 17.15 -9.43 -30.25
N GLU A 10 18.18 -8.63 -30.52
CA GLU A 10 18.47 -7.40 -29.80
C GLU A 10 17.51 -6.28 -30.23
N ASP A 11 17.27 -5.29 -29.36
CA ASP A 11 16.41 -4.14 -29.63
C ASP A 11 16.74 -3.41 -30.94
N ALA A 12 18.02 -3.34 -31.31
CA ALA A 12 18.43 -2.74 -32.59
C ALA A 12 17.92 -3.54 -33.81
N GLN A 13 17.93 -4.87 -33.69
CA GLN A 13 17.49 -5.82 -34.72
C GLN A 13 15.99 -5.84 -34.85
N VAL A 14 15.29 -5.90 -33.72
CA VAL A 14 13.84 -5.84 -33.71
C VAL A 14 13.32 -4.53 -34.32
N ARG A 15 13.99 -3.40 -34.02
CA ARG A 15 13.67 -2.09 -34.62
C ARG A 15 13.98 -2.02 -36.11
N ALA A 16 15.06 -2.64 -36.57
CA ALA A 16 15.40 -2.67 -37.99
C ALA A 16 14.34 -3.41 -38.81
N VAL A 17 13.93 -4.60 -38.34
CA VAL A 17 12.82 -5.36 -38.92
C VAL A 17 11.51 -4.55 -38.85
N GLY A 18 11.27 -3.84 -37.75
CA GLY A 18 10.14 -2.93 -37.61
C GLY A 18 10.12 -1.81 -38.66
N ARG A 19 11.27 -1.23 -39.02
CA ARG A 19 11.35 -0.20 -40.08
C ARG A 19 10.98 -0.78 -41.44
N GLU A 20 11.45 -1.98 -41.75
CA GLU A 20 11.07 -2.67 -42.98
C GLU A 20 9.56 -3.00 -43.01
N ALA A 21 8.98 -3.37 -41.87
CA ALA A 21 7.54 -3.61 -41.76
C ALA A 21 6.72 -2.34 -42.03
N VAL A 22 7.15 -1.19 -41.49
CA VAL A 22 6.54 0.11 -41.80
C VAL A 22 6.63 0.42 -43.28
N GLN A 23 7.80 0.23 -43.91
CA GLN A 23 7.97 0.51 -45.34
C GLN A 23 7.11 -0.39 -46.23
N ALA A 24 6.93 -1.66 -45.87
CA ALA A 24 6.02 -2.56 -46.57
C ALA A 24 4.55 -2.11 -46.44
N LEU A 25 4.16 -1.61 -45.27
CA LEU A 25 2.79 -1.18 -44.98
C LEU A 25 2.45 0.22 -45.48
N GLN A 26 3.42 1.09 -45.75
CA GLN A 26 3.17 2.48 -46.16
C GLN A 26 2.24 2.63 -47.36
N ARG A 27 2.18 1.63 -48.25
CA ARG A 27 1.33 1.64 -49.45
C ARG A 27 -0.02 0.96 -49.25
N SER A 28 -0.29 0.37 -48.09
CA SER A 28 -1.57 -0.27 -47.82
C SER A 28 -2.65 0.75 -47.46
N ALA A 29 -3.88 0.52 -47.90
CA ALA A 29 -5.03 1.29 -47.40
C ALA A 29 -5.12 1.14 -45.87
N GLY A 30 -5.33 2.26 -45.15
CA GLY A 30 -5.42 2.27 -43.69
C GLY A 30 -4.08 2.19 -42.93
N ALA A 31 -2.93 2.36 -43.61
CA ALA A 31 -1.62 2.35 -42.96
C ALA A 31 -1.49 3.40 -41.84
N SER A 32 -2.05 4.60 -42.05
CA SER A 32 -2.10 5.68 -41.07
C SER A 32 -2.76 5.25 -39.76
N ASP A 33 -3.91 4.58 -39.87
CA ASP A 33 -4.74 4.17 -38.75
C ASP A 33 -4.04 3.06 -37.98
N LEU A 34 -3.47 2.08 -38.70
CA LEU A 34 -2.65 1.02 -38.11
C LEU A 34 -1.46 1.60 -37.32
N PHE A 35 -0.75 2.59 -37.88
CA PHE A 35 0.38 3.22 -37.19
C PHE A 35 -0.06 4.05 -35.98
N ALA A 36 -1.21 4.72 -36.06
CA ALA A 36 -1.78 5.46 -34.93
C ALA A 36 -2.17 4.52 -33.78
N GLU A 37 -2.86 3.42 -34.09
CA GLU A 37 -3.24 2.40 -33.11
C GLU A 37 -2.02 1.70 -32.49
N ALA A 38 -1.01 1.35 -33.29
CA ALA A 38 0.24 0.79 -32.79
C ALA A 38 0.97 1.75 -31.82
N ARG A 39 0.99 3.05 -32.14
CA ARG A 39 1.59 4.07 -31.26
C ARG A 39 0.83 4.22 -29.95
N ASP A 40 -0.50 4.22 -30.00
CA ASP A 40 -1.32 4.29 -28.79
C ASP A 40 -1.15 3.03 -27.91
N LEU A 41 -1.10 1.85 -28.53
CA LEU A 41 -0.81 0.59 -27.85
C LEU A 41 0.53 0.65 -27.08
N HIS A 42 1.60 1.11 -27.72
CA HIS A 42 2.91 1.27 -27.10
C HIS A 42 2.91 2.27 -25.95
N ARG A 43 2.27 3.43 -26.14
CA ARG A 43 2.14 4.46 -25.10
C ARG A 43 1.44 3.90 -23.86
N ARG A 44 0.30 3.23 -24.04
CA ARG A 44 -0.46 2.63 -22.93
C ARG A 44 0.33 1.52 -22.24
N ARG A 45 1.06 0.70 -22.99
CA ARG A 45 1.93 -0.33 -22.44
C ARG A 45 3.06 0.26 -21.58
N ARG A 46 3.77 1.28 -22.07
CA ARG A 46 4.84 1.96 -21.31
C ARG A 46 4.33 2.58 -20.02
N GLN A 47 3.16 3.21 -20.06
CA GLN A 47 2.53 3.75 -18.85
C GLN A 47 2.28 2.65 -17.80
N GLN A 48 1.86 1.45 -18.22
CA GLN A 48 1.69 0.32 -17.31
C GLN A 48 3.02 -0.21 -16.75
N LEU A 49 4.07 -0.31 -17.57
CA LEU A 49 5.39 -0.72 -17.12
C LEU A 49 5.99 0.29 -16.13
N ALA A 50 5.89 1.59 -16.42
CA ALA A 50 6.33 2.66 -15.52
C ALA A 50 5.56 2.64 -14.19
N ALA A 51 4.24 2.44 -14.22
CA ALA A 51 3.42 2.32 -13.02
C ALA A 51 3.79 1.10 -12.17
N ARG A 52 4.23 0.00 -12.79
CA ARG A 52 4.74 -1.19 -12.09
C ARG A 52 6.11 -0.95 -11.47
N ALA A 53 7.03 -0.34 -12.22
CA ALA A 53 8.35 0.02 -11.72
C ALA A 53 8.26 0.99 -10.52
N ALA A 54 7.39 1.99 -10.58
CA ALA A 54 7.15 2.93 -9.49
C ALA A 54 6.64 2.26 -8.20
N ARG A 55 5.88 1.17 -8.31
CA ARG A 55 5.42 0.39 -7.14
C ARG A 55 6.51 -0.50 -6.54
N ALA A 56 7.44 -0.99 -7.37
CA ALA A 56 8.54 -1.83 -6.92
C ALA A 56 9.61 -1.05 -6.14
N VAL A 57 9.74 0.27 -6.37
CA VAL A 57 10.78 1.14 -5.79
C VAL A 57 10.35 1.80 -4.47
N THR A 58 9.22 1.40 -3.86
CA THR A 58 8.84 1.90 -2.52
C THR A 58 9.85 1.38 -1.48
N PRO A 59 10.63 2.24 -0.79
CA PRO A 59 11.82 1.82 -0.06
C PRO A 59 11.45 1.19 1.30
N ALA A 60 11.64 -0.12 1.42
CA ALA A 60 11.47 -0.86 2.68
C ALA A 60 12.80 -1.12 3.41
N ASP A 61 13.96 -0.82 2.82
CA ASP A 61 15.23 -1.45 3.23
C ASP A 61 16.24 -0.57 3.99
N HIS A 62 15.90 0.66 4.40
CA HIS A 62 16.86 1.53 5.13
C HIS A 62 16.43 1.91 6.57
N ALA A 63 15.41 1.27 7.15
CA ALA A 63 14.82 1.69 8.44
C ALA A 63 14.90 0.68 9.61
N THR A 64 15.74 -0.37 9.57
CA THR A 64 15.57 -1.52 10.48
C THR A 64 16.09 -1.32 11.92
N GLY A 65 17.15 -0.54 12.14
CA GLY A 65 17.71 -0.31 13.49
C GLY A 65 16.90 0.69 14.33
N SER A 66 16.68 1.89 13.79
CA SER A 66 15.95 2.97 14.47
C SER A 66 14.48 2.65 14.67
N ALA A 67 13.83 1.98 13.71
CA ALA A 67 12.40 1.63 13.83
C ALA A 67 12.15 0.58 14.93
N ARG A 68 13.10 -0.34 15.18
CA ARG A 68 12.96 -1.35 16.24
C ARG A 68 13.07 -0.72 17.62
N ALA A 69 14.09 0.12 17.84
CA ALA A 69 14.25 0.85 19.10
C ALA A 69 13.04 1.76 19.38
N TRP A 70 12.58 2.48 18.35
CA TRP A 70 11.38 3.31 18.43
C TRP A 70 10.12 2.53 18.84
N ARG A 71 9.89 1.36 18.23
CA ARG A 71 8.76 0.47 18.58
C ARG A 71 8.82 0.02 20.03
N VAL A 72 9.99 -0.35 20.52
CA VAL A 72 10.18 -0.79 21.92
C VAL A 72 9.87 0.35 22.88
N ILE A 73 10.46 1.54 22.67
CA ILE A 73 10.22 2.72 23.51
C ILE A 73 8.73 3.05 23.57
N TRP A 74 8.08 3.14 22.40
CA TRP A 74 6.65 3.46 22.32
C TRP A 74 5.79 2.41 23.03
N SER A 75 6.07 1.12 22.84
CA SER A 75 5.30 0.03 23.46
C SER A 75 5.44 0.02 24.97
N THR A 76 6.65 0.26 25.49
CA THR A 76 6.91 0.34 26.93
C THR A 76 6.15 1.49 27.57
N LEU A 77 6.14 2.67 26.93
CA LEU A 77 5.40 3.84 27.42
C LEU A 77 3.88 3.59 27.45
N VAL A 78 3.34 2.95 26.41
CA VAL A 78 1.92 2.56 26.37
C VAL A 78 1.59 1.61 27.51
N VAL A 79 2.37 0.53 27.68
CA VAL A 79 2.12 -0.46 28.74
C VAL A 79 2.23 0.19 30.13
N ALA A 80 3.23 1.03 30.36
CA ALA A 80 3.39 1.74 31.63
C ALA A 80 2.20 2.68 31.91
N GLY A 81 1.76 3.45 30.92
CA GLY A 81 0.59 4.33 31.04
C GLY A 81 -0.72 3.57 31.30
N LEU A 82 -0.90 2.43 30.62
CA LEU A 82 -2.06 1.56 30.80
C LEU A 82 -2.08 0.91 32.19
N LEU A 83 -0.95 0.38 32.67
CA LEU A 83 -0.83 -0.20 34.01
C LEU A 83 -1.08 0.85 35.09
N GLY A 84 -0.47 2.04 34.98
CA GLY A 84 -0.71 3.14 35.92
C GLY A 84 -2.18 3.55 35.95
N THR A 85 -2.85 3.60 34.80
CA THR A 85 -4.29 3.90 34.73
C THR A 85 -5.13 2.82 35.39
N LEU A 86 -4.77 1.55 35.19
CA LEU A 86 -5.49 0.44 35.80
C LEU A 86 -5.37 0.46 37.32
N VAL A 87 -4.16 0.73 37.85
CA VAL A 87 -3.93 0.89 39.29
C VAL A 87 -4.74 2.07 39.83
N LEU A 88 -4.65 3.24 39.19
CA LEU A 88 -5.46 4.42 39.53
C LEU A 88 -6.96 4.09 39.64
N ALA A 89 -7.48 3.30 38.69
CA ALA A 89 -8.89 2.95 38.65
C ALA A 89 -9.25 1.92 39.74
N VAL A 90 -8.49 0.84 39.88
CA VAL A 90 -8.81 -0.28 40.78
C VAL A 90 -8.75 0.14 42.25
N GLU A 91 -7.82 1.01 42.65
CA GLU A 91 -7.73 1.51 44.03
C GLU A 91 -9.06 2.18 44.46
N PHE A 92 -9.70 2.89 43.54
CA PHE A 92 -11.01 3.51 43.73
C PHE A 92 -12.19 2.67 43.20
N GLY A 93 -12.00 1.38 42.94
CA GLY A 93 -13.06 0.47 42.50
C GLY A 93 -14.15 0.22 43.55
N PRO A 94 -15.09 -0.71 43.30
CA PRO A 94 -16.04 -1.16 44.31
C PRO A 94 -15.35 -1.89 45.49
N ALA A 95 -15.94 -1.83 46.68
CA ALA A 95 -15.50 -2.60 47.84
C ALA A 95 -15.91 -4.09 47.76
N ASP A 96 -15.30 -4.81 46.83
CA ASP A 96 -15.40 -6.27 46.77
C ASP A 96 -14.38 -6.95 47.70
N ARG A 97 -14.50 -8.27 47.90
CA ARG A 97 -13.62 -9.10 48.75
C ARG A 97 -12.12 -8.84 48.55
N LYS A 98 -11.68 -8.43 47.36
CA LYS A 98 -10.27 -8.16 47.04
C LYS A 98 -9.80 -6.77 47.48
N ASN A 99 -10.70 -5.78 47.51
CA ASN A 99 -10.39 -4.39 47.85
C ASN A 99 -10.87 -4.02 49.27
N ALA A 100 -11.60 -4.91 49.93
CA ALA A 100 -12.18 -4.70 51.25
C ALA A 100 -11.14 -4.49 52.38
N PHE A 101 -9.90 -4.93 52.16
CA PHE A 101 -8.83 -4.86 53.15
C PHE A 101 -7.76 -3.79 52.86
N SER A 102 -7.88 -3.05 51.75
CA SER A 102 -6.95 -1.97 51.44
C SER A 102 -7.28 -0.73 52.28
N GLU A 103 -6.28 -0.19 52.96
CA GLU A 103 -6.45 1.03 53.75
C GLU A 103 -6.66 2.24 52.81
N PRO A 104 -7.70 3.07 53.03
CA PRO A 104 -8.06 4.14 52.09
C PRO A 104 -6.95 5.14 51.82
N ARG A 105 -6.15 5.43 52.85
CA ARG A 105 -5.03 6.38 52.77
C ARG A 105 -3.91 5.83 51.88
N GLU A 106 -3.62 4.54 52.00
CA GLU A 106 -2.63 3.87 51.16
C GLU A 106 -3.14 3.78 49.71
N SER A 107 -4.39 3.36 49.52
CA SER A 107 -5.03 3.34 48.21
C SER A 107 -5.02 4.71 47.53
N ALA A 108 -5.34 5.78 48.26
CA ALA A 108 -5.31 7.14 47.74
C ALA A 108 -3.89 7.57 47.32
N ALA A 109 -2.88 7.27 48.13
CA ALA A 109 -1.48 7.58 47.82
C ALA A 109 -0.98 6.81 46.58
N ILE A 110 -1.27 5.50 46.50
CA ILE A 110 -0.92 4.65 45.36
C ILE A 110 -1.61 5.15 44.09
N ALA A 111 -2.91 5.45 44.17
CA ALA A 111 -3.68 5.98 43.05
C ALA A 111 -3.15 7.32 42.56
N LEU A 112 -2.74 8.22 43.46
CA LEU A 112 -2.18 9.51 43.10
C LEU A 112 -0.89 9.35 42.29
N VAL A 113 0.06 8.56 42.80
CA VAL A 113 1.34 8.30 42.13
C VAL A 113 1.11 7.61 40.79
N ALA A 114 0.26 6.59 40.75
CA ALA A 114 -0.07 5.85 39.54
C ALA A 114 -0.77 6.73 38.50
N GLY A 115 -1.68 7.62 38.93
CA GLY A 115 -2.40 8.53 38.06
C GLY A 115 -1.51 9.61 37.44
N LEU A 116 -0.59 10.19 38.23
CA LEU A 116 0.39 11.14 37.71
C LEU A 116 1.33 10.48 36.70
N ALA A 117 1.86 9.29 37.02
CA ALA A 117 2.71 8.53 36.12
C ALA A 117 1.96 8.14 34.82
N ALA A 118 0.72 7.67 34.96
CA ALA A 118 -0.14 7.32 33.83
C ALA A 118 -0.40 8.53 32.92
N GLY A 119 -0.78 9.67 33.51
CA GLY A 119 -0.99 10.92 32.78
C GLY A 119 0.25 11.32 31.98
N LEU A 120 1.43 11.31 32.61
CA LEU A 120 2.68 11.63 31.93
C LEU A 120 2.96 10.69 30.74
N PHE A 121 2.91 9.38 30.95
CA PHE A 121 3.17 8.41 29.88
C PHE A 121 2.15 8.50 28.74
N LEU A 122 0.87 8.68 29.06
CA LEU A 122 -0.19 8.81 28.06
C LEU A 122 -0.08 10.10 27.26
N VAL A 123 0.30 11.22 27.88
CA VAL A 123 0.57 12.48 27.15
C VAL A 123 1.73 12.28 26.18
N VAL A 124 2.84 11.69 26.64
CA VAL A 124 4.01 11.42 25.78
C VAL A 124 3.61 10.52 24.61
N VAL A 125 2.91 9.41 24.86
CA VAL A 125 2.40 8.49 23.82
C VAL A 125 1.45 9.20 22.86
N ALA A 126 0.55 10.05 23.38
CA ALA A 126 -0.42 10.79 22.59
C ALA A 126 0.24 11.83 21.68
N LEU A 127 1.44 12.32 22.01
CA LEU A 127 2.21 13.23 21.17
C LEU A 127 3.07 12.48 20.14
N MET A 128 3.66 11.35 20.54
CA MET A 128 4.56 10.54 19.69
C MET A 128 3.86 9.95 18.44
N PRO A 129 4.58 9.82 17.32
CA PRO A 129 4.07 9.10 16.15
C PRO A 129 3.97 7.59 16.42
N VAL A 130 2.85 6.99 16.03
CA VAL A 130 2.62 5.55 16.20
C VAL A 130 3.59 4.76 15.30
N PRO A 131 4.38 3.82 15.85
CA PRO A 131 5.48 3.17 15.13
C PRO A 131 5.03 2.31 13.94
N ASP A 132 3.93 1.57 14.09
CA ASP A 132 3.32 0.78 13.02
C ASP A 132 1.85 0.44 13.33
N ALA A 133 1.14 -0.06 12.32
CA ALA A 133 -0.27 -0.41 12.43
C ALA A 133 -0.54 -1.53 13.45
N ARG A 134 0.42 -2.44 13.69
CA ARG A 134 0.26 -3.56 14.63
C ARG A 134 0.37 -3.09 16.07
N SER A 135 1.38 -2.30 16.40
CA SER A 135 1.58 -1.71 17.72
C SER A 135 0.46 -0.72 18.03
N GLY A 136 0.04 0.09 17.05
CA GLY A 136 -1.16 0.91 17.15
C GLY A 136 -2.42 0.08 17.40
N ALA A 137 -2.52 -1.11 16.80
CA ALA A 137 -3.68 -1.97 17.02
C ALA A 137 -3.77 -2.53 18.44
N VAL A 138 -2.65 -3.02 18.97
CA VAL A 138 -2.56 -3.56 20.34
C VAL A 138 -2.72 -2.43 21.36
N GLY A 139 -2.01 -1.32 21.18
CA GLY A 139 -2.09 -0.16 22.08
C GLY A 139 -3.49 0.48 22.07
N GLY A 140 -4.12 0.60 20.91
CA GLY A 140 -5.49 1.10 20.80
C GLY A 140 -6.52 0.19 21.47
N LEU A 141 -6.41 -1.14 21.31
CA LEU A 141 -7.29 -2.09 22.00
C LEU A 141 -7.14 -2.00 23.52
N GLY A 142 -5.90 -1.98 24.01
CA GLY A 142 -5.61 -1.83 25.44
C GLY A 142 -6.15 -0.51 25.99
N ALA A 143 -5.97 0.59 25.26
CA ALA A 143 -6.48 1.90 25.64
C ALA A 143 -8.00 1.93 25.74
N VAL A 144 -8.73 1.35 24.77
CA VAL A 144 -10.19 1.25 24.81
C VAL A 144 -10.66 0.41 25.99
N LEU A 145 -10.06 -0.77 26.20
CA LEU A 145 -10.45 -1.67 27.28
C LEU A 145 -10.29 -0.99 28.65
N ILE A 146 -9.12 -0.39 28.87
CA ILE A 146 -8.83 0.28 30.15
C ILE A 146 -9.67 1.55 30.30
N ALA A 147 -9.93 2.30 29.22
CA ALA A 147 -10.82 3.45 29.28
C ALA A 147 -12.23 3.05 29.73
N LEU A 148 -12.77 1.93 29.24
CA LEU A 148 -14.08 1.42 29.66
C LEU A 148 -14.09 1.03 31.14
N ILE A 149 -13.04 0.37 31.63
CA ILE A 149 -12.90 0.00 33.05
C ILE A 149 -12.83 1.26 33.91
N THR A 150 -11.93 2.19 33.59
CA THR A 150 -11.73 3.44 34.34
C THR A 150 -12.98 4.32 34.29
N ALA A 151 -13.64 4.44 33.14
CA ALA A 151 -14.89 5.18 33.01
C ALA A 151 -16.02 4.52 33.82
N GLY A 152 -16.12 3.20 33.81
CA GLY A 152 -17.10 2.47 34.62
C GLY A 152 -16.89 2.72 36.12
N ILE A 153 -15.65 2.69 36.60
CA ILE A 153 -15.32 2.98 37.99
C ILE A 153 -15.57 4.46 38.33
N LEU A 154 -15.25 5.38 37.41
CA LEU A 154 -15.57 6.80 37.55
C LEU A 154 -17.08 7.01 37.70
N VAL A 155 -17.90 6.43 36.83
CA VAL A 155 -19.36 6.51 36.93
C VAL A 155 -19.86 5.92 38.24
N TYR A 156 -19.38 4.73 38.63
CA TYR A 156 -19.69 4.12 39.92
C TYR A 156 -19.40 5.09 41.08
N ARG A 157 -18.24 5.73 41.09
CA ARG A 157 -17.85 6.69 42.13
C ARG A 157 -18.61 8.00 42.10
N LEU A 158 -19.05 8.46 40.94
CA LEU A 158 -19.92 9.64 40.84
C LEU A 158 -21.32 9.35 41.39
N VAL A 159 -21.81 8.10 41.30
CA VAL A 159 -23.12 7.69 41.81
C VAL A 159 -23.07 7.35 43.30
N VAL A 160 -22.09 6.55 43.72
CA VAL A 160 -21.96 6.06 45.11
C VAL A 160 -21.25 7.06 46.01
N GLY A 161 -20.41 7.93 45.45
CA GLY A 161 -19.64 8.91 46.21
C GLY A 161 -18.63 8.28 47.17
N ALA A 162 -18.45 8.95 48.32
CA ALA A 162 -17.55 8.57 49.41
C ALA A 162 -18.12 7.48 50.33
N SER A 163 -19.42 7.21 50.26
CA SER A 163 -20.17 6.36 51.20
C SER A 163 -19.96 4.84 51.06
N ASP A 164 -18.82 4.42 50.51
CA ASP A 164 -18.46 3.00 50.47
C ASP A 164 -17.85 2.54 51.81
N ARG A 165 -17.98 1.25 52.13
CA ARG A 165 -17.55 0.61 53.39
C ARG A 165 -16.05 0.76 53.70
N ARG A 166 -15.27 1.22 52.73
CA ARG A 166 -13.83 1.47 52.86
C ARG A 166 -13.54 2.78 53.59
N GLY A 167 -14.44 3.77 53.59
CA GLY A 167 -14.22 5.03 54.30
C GLY A 167 -13.37 6.05 53.55
N PHE A 168 -13.49 6.11 52.22
CA PHE A 168 -12.92 7.21 51.44
C PHE A 168 -13.56 8.54 51.83
N THR A 169 -12.79 9.62 51.79
CA THR A 169 -13.31 10.96 52.09
C THR A 169 -13.83 11.64 50.81
N GLY A 170 -14.66 12.69 50.99
CA GLY A 170 -15.05 13.54 49.86
C GLY A 170 -13.86 14.29 49.25
N GLU A 171 -12.80 14.53 50.02
CA GLU A 171 -11.55 15.14 49.54
C GLU A 171 -10.80 14.22 48.59
N ASP A 172 -10.76 12.91 48.89
CA ASP A 172 -10.13 11.91 48.02
C ASP A 172 -10.76 11.88 46.62
N LEU A 173 -12.09 11.98 46.56
CA LEU A 173 -12.84 12.02 45.30
C LEU A 173 -12.66 13.33 44.54
N ARG A 174 -12.51 14.46 45.24
CA ARG A 174 -12.38 15.79 44.61
C ARG A 174 -11.18 15.88 43.69
N TRP A 175 -10.05 15.28 44.05
CA TRP A 175 -8.86 15.27 43.18
C TRP A 175 -8.84 14.04 42.26
N TRP A 176 -9.31 12.88 42.73
CA TRP A 176 -9.28 11.66 41.94
C TRP A 176 -10.22 11.71 40.73
N SER A 177 -11.46 12.18 40.89
CA SER A 177 -12.45 12.23 39.82
C SER A 177 -12.01 13.03 38.59
N PRO A 178 -11.53 14.29 38.72
CA PRO A 178 -11.03 15.03 37.57
C PRO A 178 -9.79 14.37 36.96
N MET A 179 -8.90 13.81 37.77
CA MET A 179 -7.71 13.11 37.26
C MET A 179 -8.09 11.86 36.45
N ALA A 180 -9.03 11.04 36.96
CA ALA A 180 -9.56 9.89 36.26
C ALA A 180 -10.25 10.29 34.95
N ALA A 181 -11.02 11.39 34.95
CA ALA A 181 -11.65 11.92 33.74
C ALA A 181 -10.61 12.35 32.69
N VAL A 182 -9.55 13.05 33.10
CA VAL A 182 -8.44 13.44 32.21
C VAL A 182 -7.74 12.21 31.63
N VAL A 183 -7.48 11.19 32.45
CA VAL A 183 -6.85 9.95 31.99
C VAL A 183 -7.76 9.20 31.00
N VAL A 184 -9.07 9.14 31.23
CA VAL A 184 -10.03 8.57 30.26
C VAL A 184 -9.99 9.33 28.94
N LEU A 185 -9.98 10.67 28.97
CA LEU A 185 -9.85 11.49 27.76
C LEU A 185 -8.54 11.21 27.01
N LEU A 186 -7.42 11.10 27.73
CA LEU A 186 -6.13 10.75 27.14
C LEU A 186 -6.16 9.36 26.48
N LEU A 187 -6.77 8.37 27.12
CA LEU A 187 -6.94 7.03 26.53
C LEU A 187 -7.79 7.06 25.26
N ILE A 188 -8.86 7.87 25.23
CA ILE A 188 -9.66 8.09 24.01
C ILE A 188 -8.80 8.71 22.91
N VAL A 189 -8.01 9.74 23.22
CA VAL A 189 -7.09 10.37 22.25
C VAL A 189 -6.09 9.35 21.70
N VAL A 190 -5.48 8.55 22.57
CA VAL A 190 -4.55 7.48 22.16
C VAL A 190 -5.26 6.45 21.28
N ALA A 191 -6.47 6.02 21.64
CA ALA A 191 -7.26 5.07 20.85
C ALA A 191 -7.59 5.61 19.46
N VAL A 192 -8.05 6.86 19.37
CA VAL A 192 -8.35 7.54 18.10
C VAL A 192 -7.09 7.70 17.25
N ARG A 193 -5.95 8.13 17.83
CA ARG A 193 -4.68 8.24 17.10
C ARG A 193 -4.20 6.89 16.59
N CYS A 194 -4.32 5.84 17.39
CA CYS A 194 -4.00 4.47 16.99
C CYS A 194 -4.91 3.98 15.85
N ASP A 195 -6.22 4.29 15.87
CA ASP A 195 -7.13 3.96 14.78
C ASP A 195 -6.83 4.74 13.51
N LEU A 196 -6.54 6.04 13.61
CA LEU A 196 -6.12 6.88 12.48
C LEU A 196 -4.81 6.38 11.88
N ALA A 197 -3.82 6.04 12.70
CA ALA A 197 -2.57 5.45 12.24
C ALA A 197 -2.80 4.08 11.57
N ARG A 198 -3.70 3.26 12.09
CA ARG A 198 -4.12 2.00 11.46
C ARG A 198 -4.79 2.23 10.11
N ARG A 199 -5.62 3.27 9.98
CA ARG A 199 -6.28 3.64 8.71
C ARG A 199 -5.30 4.19 7.68
N ARG A 200 -4.30 4.96 8.11
CA ARG A 200 -3.22 5.48 7.26
C ARG A 200 -2.22 4.39 6.83
N GLY A 201 -1.94 3.43 7.72
CA GLY A 201 -1.02 2.31 7.48
C GLY A 201 -1.70 1.08 6.85
N ARG A 202 -3.03 1.02 6.81
CA ARG A 202 -3.73 0.15 5.88
C ARG A 202 -3.43 0.69 4.48
N PRO A 203 -2.69 -0.04 3.61
CA PRO A 203 -2.77 0.27 2.19
C PRO A 203 -4.26 0.32 1.87
N ALA A 204 -4.74 1.45 1.32
CA ALA A 204 -6.12 1.64 0.91
C ALA A 204 -6.59 0.31 0.35
N PRO A 205 -7.65 -0.31 0.93
CA PRO A 205 -7.94 -1.74 0.82
C PRO A 205 -7.59 -2.14 -0.59
N VAL A 206 -6.46 -2.85 -0.76
CA VAL A 206 -5.87 -3.07 -2.08
C VAL A 206 -7.03 -3.57 -2.89
N ALA A 207 -7.51 -2.67 -3.74
CA ALA A 207 -8.79 -2.92 -4.33
C ALA A 207 -8.51 -4.18 -5.11
N ARG A 208 -9.22 -5.27 -4.80
CA ARG A 208 -9.22 -6.44 -5.69
C ARG A 208 -9.51 -5.94 -7.12
N SER A 209 -10.22 -4.81 -7.24
CA SER A 209 -10.35 -4.03 -8.47
C SER A 209 -9.04 -3.54 -9.13
N SER A 210 -7.94 -3.22 -8.45
CA SER A 210 -6.72 -2.69 -9.11
C SER A 210 -5.84 -3.77 -9.76
N ALA A 211 -5.73 -4.96 -9.14
CA ALA A 211 -5.07 -6.10 -9.76
C ALA A 211 -5.93 -6.65 -10.89
N THR A 212 -7.24 -6.82 -10.66
CA THR A 212 -8.19 -7.24 -11.70
C THR A 212 -8.32 -6.21 -12.83
N ARG A 213 -8.22 -4.90 -12.54
CA ARG A 213 -8.21 -3.83 -13.55
C ARG A 213 -6.87 -3.79 -14.29
N SER A 214 -5.73 -3.98 -13.63
CA SER A 214 -4.43 -4.09 -14.32
C SER A 214 -4.41 -5.30 -15.23
N ASP A 215 -4.93 -6.45 -14.79
CA ASP A 215 -5.05 -7.65 -15.62
C ASP A 215 -6.09 -7.51 -16.73
N ALA A 216 -7.20 -6.80 -16.49
CA ALA A 216 -8.17 -6.47 -17.53
C ALA A 216 -7.55 -5.54 -18.58
N VAL A 217 -6.81 -4.51 -18.16
CA VAL A 217 -6.08 -3.59 -19.05
C VAL A 217 -5.02 -4.35 -19.85
N LEU A 218 -4.27 -5.26 -19.23
CA LEU A 218 -3.29 -6.09 -19.96
C LEU A 218 -3.95 -7.03 -20.97
N ARG A 219 -5.06 -7.66 -20.60
CA ARG A 219 -5.85 -8.48 -21.53
C ARG A 219 -6.38 -7.64 -22.68
N GLU A 220 -6.82 -6.42 -22.42
CA GLU A 220 -7.32 -5.52 -23.45
C GLU A 220 -6.20 -5.06 -24.40
N LEU A 221 -5.05 -4.63 -23.87
CA LEU A 221 -3.88 -4.27 -24.69
C LEU A 221 -3.43 -5.46 -25.56
N ARG A 222 -3.48 -6.68 -25.02
CA ARG A 222 -3.17 -7.89 -25.78
C ARG A 222 -4.20 -8.14 -26.89
N ARG A 223 -5.50 -7.98 -26.61
CA ARG A 223 -6.55 -8.10 -27.63
C ARG A 223 -6.38 -7.06 -28.73
N THR A 224 -5.98 -5.84 -28.40
CA THR A 224 -5.64 -4.81 -29.38
C THR A 224 -4.45 -5.25 -30.24
N ALA A 225 -3.39 -5.79 -29.64
CA ALA A 225 -2.24 -6.31 -30.37
C ALA A 225 -2.64 -7.48 -31.30
N GLU A 226 -3.45 -8.41 -30.81
CA GLU A 226 -3.96 -9.55 -31.59
C GLU A 226 -4.86 -9.09 -32.75
N ARG A 227 -5.69 -8.06 -32.54
CA ARG A 227 -6.52 -7.44 -33.59
C ARG A 227 -5.66 -6.78 -34.67
N LEU A 228 -4.67 -5.99 -34.27
CA LEU A 228 -3.73 -5.34 -35.19
C LEU A 228 -2.92 -6.38 -35.98
N ALA A 229 -2.48 -7.45 -35.32
CA ALA A 229 -1.76 -8.54 -35.95
C ALA A 229 -2.60 -9.31 -36.99
N ALA A 230 -3.91 -9.39 -36.77
CA ALA A 230 -4.86 -10.02 -37.68
C ALA A 230 -5.28 -9.14 -38.87
N THR A 231 -4.68 -7.94 -39.04
CA THR A 231 -4.96 -7.07 -40.18
C THR A 231 -4.66 -7.81 -41.48
N LYS A 232 -5.68 -7.92 -42.34
CA LYS A 232 -5.55 -8.54 -43.66
C LYS A 232 -4.73 -7.63 -44.57
N LEU A 233 -3.72 -8.21 -45.20
CA LEU A 233 -2.83 -7.52 -46.12
C LEU A 233 -3.02 -8.06 -47.53
N THR A 234 -2.73 -7.22 -48.51
CA THR A 234 -2.71 -7.65 -49.92
C THR A 234 -1.51 -8.55 -50.17
N VAL A 235 -1.59 -9.40 -51.21
CA VAL A 235 -0.48 -10.28 -51.62
C VAL A 235 0.78 -9.47 -51.94
N GLU A 236 0.61 -8.29 -52.53
CA GLU A 236 1.69 -7.36 -52.87
C GLU A 236 2.49 -6.90 -51.64
N VAL A 237 1.80 -6.50 -50.56
CA VAL A 237 2.44 -6.10 -49.30
C VAL A 237 3.17 -7.27 -48.67
N GLN A 238 2.60 -8.48 -48.73
CA GLN A 238 3.25 -9.69 -48.20
C GLN A 238 4.50 -10.07 -49.00
N GLN A 239 4.49 -9.89 -50.32
CA GLN A 239 5.66 -10.12 -51.18
C GLN A 239 6.76 -9.06 -50.96
N ASP A 240 6.41 -7.77 -50.83
CA ASP A 240 7.39 -6.72 -50.51
C ASP A 240 8.03 -6.97 -49.14
N TRP A 241 7.23 -7.42 -48.16
CA TRP A 241 7.72 -7.83 -46.85
C TRP A 241 8.76 -8.96 -46.94
N GLN A 242 8.48 -10.03 -47.68
CA GLN A 242 9.43 -11.14 -47.86
C GLN A 242 10.74 -10.67 -48.49
N LYS A 243 10.67 -9.87 -49.57
CA LYS A 243 11.85 -9.30 -50.24
C LYS A 243 12.68 -8.40 -49.32
N ARG A 244 12.05 -7.69 -48.39
CA ARG A 244 12.76 -6.87 -47.39
C ARG A 244 13.48 -7.72 -46.36
N LEU A 245 12.84 -8.78 -45.87
CA LEU A 245 13.45 -9.72 -44.94
C LEU A 245 14.65 -10.46 -45.55
N GLU A 246 14.58 -10.82 -46.84
CA GLU A 246 15.71 -11.40 -47.57
C GLU A 246 16.89 -10.44 -47.65
N ARG A 247 16.65 -9.17 -47.96
CA ARG A 247 17.70 -8.13 -47.94
C ARG A 247 18.32 -7.92 -46.56
N LEU A 248 17.57 -8.13 -45.48
CA LEU A 248 18.13 -8.13 -44.13
C LEU A 248 18.98 -9.40 -43.89
N ALA A 249 18.55 -10.56 -44.38
CA ALA A 249 19.33 -11.79 -44.27
C ALA A 249 20.68 -11.68 -44.98
N GLU A 250 20.70 -11.15 -46.20
CA GLU A 250 21.92 -10.90 -46.98
C GLU A 250 22.89 -9.95 -46.29
N LYS A 251 22.38 -9.01 -45.49
CA LYS A 251 23.19 -8.08 -44.69
C LYS A 251 23.75 -8.71 -43.40
N GLY A 252 23.53 -10.00 -43.18
CA GLY A 252 24.03 -10.72 -42.00
C GLY A 252 23.24 -10.48 -40.71
N TRP A 253 21.97 -10.05 -40.80
CA TRP A 253 21.12 -9.96 -39.60
C TRP A 253 20.80 -11.36 -39.06
N PRO A 254 20.59 -11.53 -37.73
CA PRO A 254 20.45 -12.86 -37.14
C PRO A 254 19.30 -13.68 -37.71
N GLU A 255 19.61 -14.92 -38.09
CA GLU A 255 18.68 -15.83 -38.74
C GLU A 255 17.42 -16.07 -37.90
N ALA A 256 17.56 -16.22 -36.58
CA ALA A 256 16.42 -16.45 -35.68
C ALA A 256 15.39 -15.30 -35.71
N THR A 257 15.85 -14.05 -35.71
CA THR A 257 14.98 -12.86 -35.78
C THR A 257 14.26 -12.80 -37.11
N ILE A 258 14.97 -13.10 -38.21
CA ILE A 258 14.39 -13.11 -39.56
C ILE A 258 13.40 -14.26 -39.74
N ALA A 259 13.73 -15.46 -39.24
CA ALA A 259 12.85 -16.62 -39.30
C ALA A 259 11.54 -16.35 -38.54
N GLN A 260 11.62 -15.72 -37.37
CA GLN A 260 10.42 -15.27 -36.65
C GLN A 260 9.64 -14.22 -37.46
N ALA A 261 10.32 -13.24 -38.07
CA ALA A 261 9.68 -12.21 -38.88
C ALA A 261 8.99 -12.80 -40.12
N LYS A 262 9.58 -13.82 -40.76
CA LYS A 262 9.01 -14.55 -41.91
C LYS A 262 7.76 -15.34 -41.53
N ALA A 263 7.67 -15.82 -40.29
CA ALA A 263 6.48 -16.50 -39.76
C ALA A 263 5.33 -15.54 -39.43
N MET A 264 5.53 -14.23 -39.61
CA MET A 264 4.58 -13.17 -39.23
C MET A 264 4.28 -12.25 -40.41
N THR A 265 3.14 -11.58 -40.37
CA THR A 265 2.84 -10.46 -41.26
C THR A 265 3.58 -9.20 -40.77
N PRO A 266 3.87 -8.20 -41.64
CA PRO A 266 4.48 -6.95 -41.19
C PRO A 266 3.59 -6.22 -40.17
N ALA A 267 2.26 -6.32 -40.29
CA ALA A 267 1.32 -5.80 -39.30
C ALA A 267 1.44 -6.51 -37.94
N ALA A 268 1.56 -7.84 -37.94
CA ALA A 268 1.80 -8.61 -36.72
C ALA A 268 3.13 -8.24 -36.06
N TRP A 269 4.20 -8.07 -36.83
CA TRP A 269 5.48 -7.64 -36.27
C TRP A 269 5.36 -6.30 -35.54
N LEU A 270 4.72 -5.30 -36.17
CA LEU A 270 4.51 -3.99 -35.55
C LEU A 270 3.61 -4.03 -34.32
N ALA A 271 2.56 -4.85 -34.34
CA ALA A 271 1.65 -5.01 -33.20
C ALA A 271 2.38 -5.55 -31.97
N TRP A 272 3.19 -6.60 -32.14
CA TRP A 272 3.94 -7.20 -31.03
C TRP A 272 5.12 -6.34 -30.58
N LEU A 273 5.80 -5.66 -31.51
CA LEU A 273 6.82 -4.65 -31.19
C LEU A 273 6.23 -3.51 -30.34
N SER A 274 5.01 -3.08 -30.67
CA SER A 274 4.32 -2.03 -29.92
C SER A 274 3.81 -2.54 -28.56
N TYR A 275 3.36 -3.79 -28.48
CA TYR A 275 2.86 -4.41 -27.25
C TYR A 275 3.95 -4.74 -26.23
N ASP A 276 5.19 -4.99 -26.65
CA ASP A 276 6.30 -5.27 -25.75
C ASP A 276 6.47 -4.13 -24.73
N GLY A 277 6.64 -2.91 -25.25
CA GLY A 277 6.70 -1.67 -24.48
C GLY A 277 8.03 -1.39 -23.80
N GLU A 278 9.00 -2.31 -23.85
CA GLU A 278 10.36 -2.06 -23.37
C GLU A 278 11.22 -1.47 -24.50
N ILE A 279 11.02 -1.93 -25.74
CA ILE A 279 11.69 -1.41 -26.93
C ILE A 279 11.11 -0.06 -27.39
N GLU A 280 11.96 0.95 -27.54
CA GLU A 280 11.56 2.29 -28.01
C GLU A 280 11.21 2.29 -29.51
N ILE A 281 9.96 2.63 -29.85
CA ILE A 281 9.46 2.58 -31.25
C ILE A 281 9.38 3.94 -31.96
N ARG A 282 9.72 5.05 -31.30
CA ARG A 282 9.65 6.41 -31.89
C ARG A 282 10.50 6.57 -33.16
N SER A 283 11.56 5.79 -33.31
CA SER A 283 12.41 5.79 -34.51
C SER A 283 11.97 4.79 -35.58
N VAL A 284 10.88 4.06 -35.34
CA VAL A 284 10.32 3.04 -36.24
C VAL A 284 9.05 3.53 -36.91
N LEU A 285 8.08 4.03 -36.14
CA LEU A 285 6.81 4.51 -36.68
C LEU A 285 6.96 5.94 -37.24
N PRO A 286 6.31 6.26 -38.39
CA PRO A 286 6.31 7.61 -38.94
C PRO A 286 5.64 8.59 -37.96
N ARG A 287 6.02 9.86 -37.99
CA ARG A 287 5.31 10.91 -37.25
C ARG A 287 4.01 11.19 -38.01
N GLY A 288 2.88 11.06 -37.31
CA GLY A 288 1.58 11.50 -37.82
C GLY A 288 1.43 13.00 -37.66
#